data_AF-A0A2W5YNR9-F1
#
_entry.id   AF-A0A2W5YNR9-F1
#
_cell.length_a   1.000
_cell.length_b   1.000
_cell.length_c   1.000
_cell.angle_alpha   90.00
_cell.angle_beta   90.00
_cell.angle_gamma   90.00
#
_symmetry.space_group_name_H-M   'P 1'
#
loop_
_entity.id
_entity.type
_entity.pdbx_description
1 polymer ?
#
loop_
_entity_poly.entity_id
_entity_poly.type
_entity_poly.pdbx_seq_one_letter_code
_entity_poly.pdbx_strand_id
1 'polypeptide(L)'
;MPLRRYALAALLALAGLVAVMLVIRPLIFSLAPARGDANYAVAATAEVSRPIRRDLLLAASHGLRGERPQGGHVAISIVVAPLPGGGYSVVNATSPESGCRVTLGEDRLVDCRGRGWTYDGTPVDSGQPPLQRFPTAVRSGAVIVDFTRPFSAPPAAMLPGQSDGSTAGGG
;
A
#
# COMPACT_ATOMS: atom_id res chain seq x y z
N MET A 1 24.27 -57.74 22.12
CA MET A 1 24.28 -56.26 22.24
C MET A 1 23.95 -55.49 20.94
N PRO A 2 22.92 -55.86 20.14
CA PRO A 2 22.51 -55.07 18.96
C PRO A 2 21.54 -53.92 19.29
N LEU A 3 20.61 -54.12 20.25
CA LEU A 3 19.59 -53.13 20.62
C LEU A 3 20.17 -51.77 21.03
N ARG A 4 21.28 -51.76 21.77
CA ARG A 4 21.95 -50.53 22.21
C ARG A 4 22.53 -49.72 21.03
N ARG A 5 22.96 -50.39 19.96
CA ARG A 5 23.48 -49.73 18.75
C ARG A 5 22.33 -49.11 17.93
N TYR A 6 21.21 -49.81 17.81
CA TYR A 6 20.01 -49.27 17.15
C TYR A 6 19.38 -48.10 17.91
N ALA A 7 19.31 -48.17 19.23
CA ALA A 7 18.82 -47.07 20.06
C ALA A 7 19.69 -45.80 19.90
N LEU A 8 21.02 -45.97 19.87
CA LEU A 8 21.94 -44.86 19.65
C LEU A 8 21.79 -44.26 18.24
N ALA A 9 21.67 -45.11 17.21
CA ALA A 9 21.46 -44.69 15.83
C ALA A 9 20.14 -43.92 15.67
N ALA A 10 19.05 -44.39 16.30
CA ALA A 10 17.75 -43.73 16.28
C ALA A 10 17.80 -42.35 16.96
N LEU A 11 18.49 -42.24 18.10
CA LEU A 11 18.66 -40.96 18.80
C LEU A 11 19.48 -39.97 17.96
N LEU A 12 20.55 -40.42 17.31
CA LEU A 12 21.35 -39.57 16.43
C LEU A 12 20.56 -39.12 15.20
N ALA A 13 19.76 -40.00 14.60
CA ALA A 13 18.90 -39.65 13.48
C ALA A 13 17.83 -38.62 13.88
N LEU A 14 17.21 -38.79 15.05
CA LEU A 14 16.23 -37.85 15.58
C LEU A 14 16.86 -36.48 15.89
N ALA A 15 18.02 -36.47 16.54
CA ALA A 15 18.76 -35.24 16.82
C ALA A 15 19.17 -34.52 15.54
N GLY A 16 19.61 -35.25 14.51
CA GLY A 16 19.90 -34.71 13.19
C GLY A 16 18.67 -34.10 12.51
N LEU A 17 17.53 -34.78 12.56
CA LEU A 17 16.27 -34.26 12.01
C LEU A 17 15.83 -32.96 12.70
N VAL A 18 15.91 -32.93 14.04
CA VAL A 18 15.59 -31.73 14.83
C VAL A 18 16.54 -30.59 14.50
N ALA A 19 17.84 -30.85 14.41
CA ALA A 19 18.83 -29.84 14.02
C ALA A 19 18.54 -29.27 12.62
N VAL A 20 18.22 -30.13 11.64
CA VAL A 20 17.83 -29.71 10.29
C VAL A 20 16.56 -28.86 10.32
N MET A 21 15.52 -29.28 11.03
CA MET A 21 14.28 -28.51 11.20
C MET A 21 14.50 -27.13 11.82
N LEU A 22 15.40 -27.04 12.81
CA LEU A 22 15.75 -25.78 13.48
C LEU A 22 16.56 -24.83 12.59
N VAL A 23 17.37 -25.36 11.65
CA VAL A 23 18.15 -24.55 10.70
C VAL A 23 17.32 -24.12 9.49
N ILE A 24 16.40 -24.96 9.00
CA ILE A 24 15.58 -24.64 7.82
C ILE A 24 14.74 -23.38 8.04
N ARG A 25 14.11 -23.23 9.22
CA ARG A 25 13.26 -22.06 9.52
C ARG A 25 13.98 -20.71 9.37
N PRO A 26 15.10 -20.43 10.07
CA PRO A 26 15.80 -19.17 9.90
C PRO A 26 16.34 -19.00 8.48
N LEU A 27 16.79 -20.07 7.82
CA LEU A 27 17.28 -20.00 6.44
C LEU A 27 16.20 -19.56 5.46
N ILE A 28 14.96 -20.05 5.61
CA ILE A 28 13.82 -19.61 4.80
C ILE A 28 13.54 -18.12 5.02
N PHE A 29 13.61 -17.62 6.26
CA PHE A 29 13.40 -16.21 6.56
C PHE A 29 14.56 -15.32 6.09
N SER A 30 15.79 -15.85 5.98
CA SER A 30 16.94 -15.12 5.42
C SER A 30 16.98 -15.10 3.90
N LEU A 31 16.41 -16.11 3.23
CA LEU A 31 16.38 -16.23 1.77
C LEU A 31 15.08 -15.73 1.13
N ALA A 32 14.01 -15.61 1.91
CA ALA A 32 12.80 -14.94 1.45
C ALA A 32 13.15 -13.48 1.11
N PRO A 33 12.90 -13.01 -0.12
CA PRO A 33 13.02 -11.60 -0.42
C PRO A 33 12.20 -10.83 0.61
N ALA A 34 12.74 -9.72 1.13
CA ALA A 34 11.93 -8.77 1.89
C ALA A 34 10.65 -8.55 1.08
N ARG A 35 9.48 -8.81 1.67
CA ARG A 35 8.19 -8.68 0.96
C ARG A 35 8.14 -7.26 0.41
N GLY A 36 8.41 -7.12 -0.88
CA GLY A 36 8.51 -5.81 -1.50
C GLY A 36 7.14 -5.14 -1.45
N ASP A 37 7.16 -3.82 -1.30
CA ASP A 37 5.94 -2.99 -1.28
C ASP A 37 5.18 -3.02 -2.64
N ALA A 38 5.67 -3.76 -3.63
CA ALA A 38 5.05 -4.01 -4.92
C ALA A 38 3.95 -5.08 -4.92
N ASN A 39 3.86 -5.93 -3.88
CA ASN A 39 2.84 -6.98 -3.77
C ASN A 39 2.29 -7.05 -2.34
N TYR A 40 1.71 -5.94 -1.87
CA TYR A 40 1.26 -5.82 -0.50
C TYR A 40 -0.20 -6.23 -0.36
N ALA A 41 -0.51 -7.20 0.49
CA ALA A 41 -1.89 -7.61 0.77
C ALA A 41 -2.53 -6.62 1.76
N VAL A 42 -3.58 -5.92 1.33
CA VAL A 42 -4.20 -4.84 2.13
C VAL A 42 -5.52 -5.22 2.78
N ALA A 43 -6.24 -6.20 2.22
CA ALA A 43 -7.49 -6.71 2.77
C ALA A 43 -7.84 -8.07 2.18
N ALA A 44 -8.66 -8.85 2.90
CA ALA A 44 -9.33 -10.00 2.31
C ALA A 44 -10.56 -9.54 1.53
N THR A 45 -10.81 -10.14 0.37
CA THR A 45 -11.99 -9.84 -0.47
C THR A 45 -13.31 -10.06 0.28
N ALA A 46 -13.38 -11.10 1.12
CA ALA A 46 -14.53 -11.40 1.97
C ALA A 46 -14.76 -10.35 3.08
N GLU A 47 -13.74 -9.58 3.44
CA GLU A 47 -13.83 -8.52 4.45
C GLU A 47 -14.38 -7.22 3.85
N VAL A 48 -14.09 -6.94 2.58
CA VAL A 48 -14.41 -5.68 1.91
C VAL A 48 -15.78 -5.75 1.24
N SER A 49 -16.83 -5.84 2.07
CA SER A 49 -18.23 -5.70 1.62
C SER A 49 -18.68 -4.24 1.46
N ARG A 50 -17.94 -3.31 2.08
CA ARG A 50 -18.11 -1.86 2.01
C ARG A 50 -16.72 -1.21 1.97
N PRO A 51 -16.62 0.08 1.59
CA PRO A 51 -15.37 0.81 1.70
C PRO A 51 -14.80 0.76 3.12
N ILE A 52 -13.52 0.44 3.23
CA ILE A 52 -12.79 0.39 4.51
C ILE A 52 -11.53 1.22 4.43
N ARG A 53 -11.14 1.79 5.57
CA ARG A 53 -9.85 2.48 5.73
C ARG A 53 -8.83 1.52 6.36
N ARG A 54 -7.60 1.56 5.86
CA ARG A 54 -6.46 0.85 6.47
C ARG A 54 -5.29 1.80 6.67
N ASP A 55 -4.62 1.61 7.80
CA ASP A 55 -3.29 2.17 8.03
C ASP A 55 -2.29 1.02 7.87
N LEU A 56 -1.28 1.24 7.05
CA LEU A 56 -0.30 0.24 6.63
C LEU A 56 1.10 0.70 6.98
N LEU A 57 1.99 -0.27 7.22
CA LEU A 57 3.42 -0.05 7.35
C LEU A 57 4.13 -0.61 6.12
N LEU A 58 4.77 0.28 5.38
CA LEU A 58 5.62 -0.02 4.23
C LEU A 58 7.06 -0.23 4.68
N ALA A 59 7.78 -1.08 3.96
CA ALA A 59 9.17 -1.37 4.26
C ALA A 59 10.08 -0.15 3.97
N ALA A 60 9.75 0.65 2.94
CA ALA A 60 10.48 1.85 2.56
C ALA A 60 9.54 3.00 2.18
N SER A 61 10.10 4.22 2.11
CA SER A 61 9.42 5.37 1.51
C SER A 61 9.40 5.23 -0.01
N HIS A 62 8.26 5.54 -0.64
CA HIS A 62 8.12 5.59 -2.10
C HIS A 62 7.67 6.98 -2.58
N GLY A 63 7.79 8.00 -1.72
CA GLY A 63 7.34 9.36 -2.02
C GLY A 63 5.81 9.46 -2.17
N LEU A 64 5.07 8.55 -1.53
CA LEU A 64 3.62 8.57 -1.57
C LEU A 64 3.06 9.72 -0.73
N ARG A 65 1.87 10.20 -1.11
CA ARG A 65 1.22 11.30 -0.37
C ARG A 65 0.85 10.82 1.03
N GLY A 66 1.09 11.65 2.05
CA GLY A 66 0.72 11.32 3.43
C GLY A 66 1.55 10.21 4.09
N GLU A 67 2.69 9.83 3.49
CA GLU A 67 3.70 9.01 4.16
C GLU A 67 4.16 9.70 5.46
N ARG A 68 4.27 8.90 6.53
CA ARG A 68 4.76 9.35 7.82
C ARG A 68 5.85 8.40 8.31
N PRO A 69 7.01 8.90 8.76
CA PRO A 69 8.03 8.03 9.33
C PRO A 69 7.50 7.33 10.58
N GLN A 70 7.74 6.03 10.69
CA GLN A 70 7.35 5.22 11.84
C GLN A 70 8.45 4.20 12.17
N GLY A 71 9.42 4.64 12.97
CA GLY A 71 10.60 3.83 13.28
C GLY A 71 11.44 3.56 12.02
N GLY A 72 11.76 2.28 11.77
CA GLY A 72 12.45 1.84 10.56
C GLY A 72 11.53 1.64 9.34
N HIS A 73 10.27 2.09 9.42
CA HIS A 73 9.24 1.90 8.40
C HIS A 73 8.56 3.21 8.03
N VAL A 74 7.69 3.16 7.03
CA VAL A 74 6.85 4.30 6.62
C VAL A 74 5.38 3.93 6.73
N ALA A 75 4.60 4.76 7.41
CA ALA A 75 3.17 4.57 7.56
C ALA A 75 2.40 5.32 6.48
N ILE A 76 1.39 4.68 5.92
CA ILE A 76 0.44 5.28 4.97
C ILE A 76 -0.99 4.89 5.35
N SER A 77 -1.94 5.77 5.05
CA SER A 77 -3.36 5.45 5.14
C SER A 77 -3.96 5.29 3.75
N ILE A 78 -4.76 4.25 3.54
CA ILE A 78 -5.46 3.99 2.29
C ILE A 78 -6.94 3.74 2.54
N VAL A 79 -7.74 3.85 1.48
CA VAL A 79 -9.10 3.33 1.41
C VAL A 79 -9.15 2.22 0.38
N VAL A 80 -9.76 1.09 0.76
CA VAL A 80 -10.06 -0.04 -0.12
C VAL A 80 -11.58 -0.08 -0.29
N ALA A 81 -12.06 -0.10 -1.53
CA ALA A 81 -13.50 -0.15 -1.80
C ALA A 81 -13.85 -1.15 -2.90
N PRO A 82 -14.99 -1.85 -2.79
CA PRO A 82 -15.49 -2.70 -3.87
C PRO A 82 -16.05 -1.81 -5.00
N LEU A 83 -15.86 -2.23 -6.26
CA LEU A 83 -16.38 -1.50 -7.42
C LEU A 83 -17.68 -2.12 -7.95
N PRO A 84 -18.62 -1.31 -8.48
CA PRO A 84 -19.90 -1.79 -9.02
C PRO A 84 -19.79 -2.82 -10.17
N GLY A 85 -18.68 -2.81 -10.91
CA GLY A 85 -18.39 -3.77 -11.99
C GLY A 85 -17.60 -5.01 -11.56
N GLY A 86 -17.40 -5.19 -10.26
CA GLY A 86 -16.48 -6.18 -9.71
C GLY A 86 -15.05 -5.65 -9.55
N GLY A 87 -14.28 -6.31 -8.70
CA GLY A 87 -12.93 -5.86 -8.33
C GLY A 87 -12.93 -4.80 -7.22
N TYR A 88 -11.76 -4.19 -7.00
CA TYR A 88 -11.51 -3.29 -5.88
C TYR A 88 -10.69 -2.09 -6.34
N SER A 89 -11.03 -0.91 -5.82
CA SER A 89 -10.18 0.27 -5.87
C SER A 89 -9.38 0.39 -4.58
N VAL A 90 -8.13 0.86 -4.72
CA VAL A 90 -7.32 1.29 -3.60
C VAL A 90 -6.80 2.68 -3.87
N VAL A 91 -7.11 3.60 -2.94
CA VAL A 91 -6.76 5.02 -3.05
C VAL A 91 -6.09 5.50 -1.78
N ASN A 92 -5.26 6.51 -1.91
CA ASN A 92 -4.58 7.14 -0.78
C ASN A 92 -5.60 7.92 0.07
N ALA A 93 -5.54 7.76 1.38
CA ALA A 93 -6.42 8.48 2.31
C ALA A 93 -5.87 9.87 2.69
N THR A 94 -5.16 10.50 1.75
CA THR A 94 -4.61 11.85 1.86
C THR A 94 -4.99 12.67 0.62
N SER A 95 -5.58 13.84 0.86
CA SER A 95 -6.02 14.76 -0.17
C SER A 95 -4.82 15.29 -0.97
N PRO A 96 -4.90 15.34 -2.31
CA PRO A 96 -3.85 15.92 -3.16
C PRO A 96 -3.68 17.43 -2.96
N GLU A 97 -4.73 18.14 -2.55
CA GLU A 97 -4.77 19.61 -2.43
C GLU A 97 -4.29 20.12 -1.07
N SER A 98 -4.94 19.71 0.01
CA SER A 98 -4.61 20.17 1.38
C SER A 98 -3.58 19.31 2.11
N GLY A 99 -3.28 18.10 1.63
CA GLY A 99 -2.59 17.08 2.44
C GLY A 99 -3.43 16.56 3.62
N CYS A 100 -4.71 16.97 3.74
CA CYS A 100 -5.58 16.49 4.81
C CYS A 100 -5.87 15.00 4.66
N ARG A 101 -6.18 14.40 5.81
CA ARG A 101 -6.80 13.08 5.88
C ARG A 101 -8.13 13.08 5.12
N VAL A 102 -8.30 12.08 4.27
CA VAL A 102 -9.57 11.73 3.63
C VAL A 102 -10.29 10.71 4.51
N THR A 103 -11.61 10.86 4.62
CA THR A 103 -12.50 10.04 5.43
C THR A 103 -13.62 9.44 4.59
N LEU A 104 -14.16 8.32 5.07
CA LEU A 104 -15.32 7.67 4.46
C LEU A 104 -16.59 8.47 4.82
N GLY A 105 -17.25 9.04 3.82
CA GLY A 105 -18.64 9.50 3.91
C GLY A 105 -19.62 8.38 3.54
N GLU A 106 -20.91 8.71 3.48
CA GLU A 106 -21.98 7.75 3.18
C GLU A 106 -21.91 7.22 1.74
N ASP A 107 -21.61 8.09 0.78
CA ASP A 107 -21.61 7.78 -0.66
C ASP A 107 -20.30 8.17 -1.36
N ARG A 108 -19.37 8.81 -0.63
CA ARG A 108 -18.14 9.39 -1.19
C ARG A 108 -17.03 9.48 -0.15
N LEU A 109 -15.84 9.79 -0.63
CA LEU A 109 -14.68 10.18 0.17
C LEU A 109 -14.66 11.69 0.34
N VAL A 110 -14.38 12.16 1.55
CA VAL A 110 -14.38 13.60 1.86
C VAL A 110 -13.13 13.98 2.63
N ASP A 111 -12.53 15.14 2.33
CA ASP A 111 -11.44 15.69 3.13
C ASP A 111 -11.90 16.71 4.18
N CYS A 112 -10.95 17.20 4.98
CA CYS A 112 -11.19 18.21 6.02
C CYS A 112 -11.82 19.53 5.51
N ARG A 113 -11.77 19.80 4.19
CA ARG A 113 -12.30 21.02 3.55
C ARG A 113 -13.59 20.75 2.78
N GLY A 114 -14.19 19.56 2.94
CA GLY A 114 -15.44 19.19 2.29
C GLY A 114 -15.31 18.79 0.82
N ARG A 115 -14.09 18.65 0.29
CA ARG A 115 -13.89 18.19 -1.09
C ARG A 115 -14.22 16.71 -1.21
N GLY A 116 -14.90 16.36 -2.29
CA GLY A 116 -15.44 15.03 -2.51
C GLY A 116 -14.73 14.26 -3.62
N TRP A 117 -14.51 12.97 -3.39
CA TRP A 117 -14.13 12.00 -4.42
C TRP A 117 -15.02 10.78 -4.34
N THR A 118 -15.29 10.13 -5.46
CA THR A 118 -15.84 8.78 -5.50
C THR A 118 -14.86 7.78 -4.84
N TYR A 119 -15.34 6.57 -4.52
CA TYR A 119 -14.50 5.55 -3.90
C TYR A 119 -13.39 4.98 -4.82
N ASP A 120 -13.44 5.24 -6.12
CA ASP A 120 -12.35 4.94 -7.06
C ASP A 120 -11.32 6.08 -7.17
N GLY A 121 -11.52 7.20 -6.45
CA GLY A 121 -10.60 8.33 -6.40
C GLY A 121 -10.84 9.42 -7.44
N THR A 122 -11.94 9.34 -8.19
CA THR A 122 -12.35 10.37 -9.15
C THR A 122 -12.97 11.56 -8.40
N PRO A 123 -12.60 12.81 -8.71
CA PRO A 123 -13.18 13.98 -8.05
C PRO A 123 -14.67 14.11 -8.38
N VAL A 124 -15.47 14.53 -7.40
CA VAL A 124 -16.90 14.82 -7.61
C VAL A 124 -17.07 16.11 -8.41
N ASP A 125 -16.28 17.13 -8.09
CA ASP A 125 -16.31 18.42 -8.79
C ASP A 125 -15.26 18.47 -9.89
N SER A 126 -15.68 18.88 -11.09
CA SER A 126 -14.78 19.13 -12.20
C SER A 126 -13.80 20.26 -11.86
N GLY A 127 -12.50 19.99 -11.92
CA GLY A 127 -11.44 20.95 -11.60
C GLY A 127 -10.59 20.58 -10.39
N GLN A 128 -11.01 19.58 -9.60
CA GLN A 128 -10.17 19.02 -8.54
C GLN A 128 -9.28 17.89 -9.11
N PRO A 129 -8.05 17.71 -8.61
CA PRO A 129 -7.23 16.57 -9.00
C PRO A 129 -7.79 15.27 -8.36
N PRO A 130 -7.61 14.11 -9.03
CA PRO A 130 -7.99 12.83 -8.47
C PRO A 130 -7.12 12.44 -7.27
N LEU A 131 -7.62 11.54 -6.43
CA LEU A 131 -6.79 10.92 -5.39
C LEU A 131 -5.69 10.08 -6.03
N GLN A 132 -4.57 9.90 -5.31
CA GLN A 132 -3.54 8.95 -5.72
C GLN A 132 -4.12 7.53 -5.66
N ARG A 133 -4.13 6.84 -6.79
CA ARG A 133 -4.67 5.48 -6.93
C ARG A 133 -3.53 4.49 -7.07
N PHE A 134 -3.77 3.23 -6.72
CA PHE A 134 -2.74 2.20 -6.79
C PHE A 134 -3.16 1.04 -7.71
N PRO A 135 -2.22 0.49 -8.50
CA PRO A 135 -2.46 -0.76 -9.22
C PRO A 135 -2.88 -1.85 -8.24
N THR A 136 -4.01 -2.49 -8.53
CA THR A 136 -4.66 -3.43 -7.63
C THR A 136 -4.94 -4.74 -8.39
N ALA A 137 -4.69 -5.86 -7.72
CA ALA A 137 -5.02 -7.19 -8.23
C ALA A 137 -5.64 -8.04 -7.12
N VAL A 138 -6.50 -9.00 -7.48
CA VAL A 138 -6.99 -10.00 -6.54
C VAL A 138 -6.20 -11.29 -6.74
N ARG A 139 -5.61 -11.81 -5.66
CA ARG A 139 -4.89 -13.09 -5.67
C ARG A 139 -5.28 -13.89 -4.44
N SER A 140 -5.75 -15.12 -4.66
CA SER A 140 -6.13 -16.05 -3.57
C SER A 140 -7.06 -15.43 -2.53
N GLY A 141 -8.04 -14.64 -2.97
CA GLY A 141 -9.01 -13.99 -2.07
C GLY A 141 -8.47 -12.77 -1.31
N ALA A 142 -7.27 -12.29 -1.61
CA ALA A 142 -6.71 -11.06 -1.05
C ALA A 142 -6.60 -9.95 -2.12
N VAL A 143 -6.83 -8.72 -1.69
CA VAL A 143 -6.56 -7.50 -2.47
C VAL A 143 -5.08 -7.17 -2.32
N ILE A 144 -4.35 -7.22 -3.44
CA ILE A 144 -2.92 -6.96 -3.55
C ILE A 144 -2.69 -5.62 -4.22
N VAL A 145 -1.79 -4.82 -3.66
CA VAL A 145 -1.49 -3.45 -4.11
C VAL A 145 -0.01 -3.30 -4.41
N ASP A 146 0.30 -2.58 -5.48
CA ASP A 146 1.65 -2.13 -5.82
C ASP A 146 1.84 -0.65 -5.40
N PHE A 147 2.54 -0.43 -4.29
CA PHE A 147 2.83 0.90 -3.77
C PHE A 147 4.03 1.58 -4.46
N THR A 148 4.77 0.86 -5.31
CA THR A 148 5.97 1.39 -5.97
C THR A 148 5.65 2.19 -7.23
N ARG A 149 4.44 2.00 -7.80
CA ARG A 149 4.01 2.62 -9.06
C ARG A 149 2.57 3.14 -8.95
N PRO A 150 2.33 4.15 -8.10
CA PRO A 150 1.00 4.76 -8.01
C PRO A 150 0.59 5.34 -9.37
N PHE A 151 -0.70 5.29 -9.67
CA PHE A 151 -1.24 6.09 -10.75
C PHE A 151 -1.17 7.55 -10.33
N SER A 152 -0.30 8.31 -10.97
CA SER A 152 -0.21 9.75 -10.74
C SER A 152 -1.55 10.40 -11.07
N ALA A 153 -2.06 11.20 -10.13
CA ALA A 153 -2.90 12.32 -10.53
C ALA A 153 -2.04 13.22 -11.43
N PRO A 154 -2.52 13.69 -12.60
CA PRO A 154 -1.82 14.77 -13.28
C PRO A 154 -1.62 15.91 -12.26
N PRO A 155 -0.46 16.58 -12.26
CA PRO A 155 -0.25 17.72 -11.37
C PRO A 155 -1.44 18.67 -11.52
N ALA A 156 -1.96 19.16 -10.39
CA ALA A 156 -2.92 20.27 -10.39
C ALA A 156 -2.36 21.32 -11.35
N ALA A 157 -3.15 21.67 -12.37
CA ALA A 157 -2.69 22.35 -13.56
C ALA A 157 -1.64 23.43 -13.24
N MET A 158 -0.46 23.30 -13.85
CA MET A 158 0.39 24.46 -14.10
C MET A 158 -0.50 25.44 -14.87
N LEU A 159 -1.00 26.47 -14.19
CA LEU A 159 -1.84 27.51 -14.78
C LEU A 159 -1.11 28.04 -16.02
N PRO A 160 -1.69 27.94 -17.23
CA PRO A 160 -1.11 28.60 -18.40
C PRO A 160 -1.36 30.10 -18.22
N GLY A 161 -0.36 30.85 -17.74
CA GLY A 161 -0.53 32.30 -17.61
C GLY A 161 0.44 33.08 -16.74
N GLN A 162 1.61 32.57 -16.36
CA GLN A 162 2.66 33.41 -15.78
C GLN A 162 3.72 33.70 -16.84
N SER A 163 3.38 34.64 -17.73
CA SER A 163 4.34 35.32 -18.58
C SER A 163 5.18 36.23 -17.70
N ASP A 164 6.46 35.92 -17.56
CA ASP A 164 7.45 36.84 -17.00
C ASP A 164 7.59 38.05 -17.94
N GLY A 165 6.77 39.07 -17.70
CA GLY A 165 6.95 40.40 -18.25
C GLY A 165 8.12 41.08 -17.54
N SER A 166 9.34 40.69 -17.89
CA SER A 166 10.55 41.43 -17.49
C SER A 166 10.75 42.61 -18.45
N THR A 167 10.14 43.75 -18.11
CA THR A 167 10.50 45.04 -18.71
C THR A 167 11.76 45.53 -17.99
N ALA A 168 12.94 45.14 -18.50
CA ALA A 168 14.20 45.79 -18.13
C ALA A 168 14.34 47.10 -18.93
N GLY A 169 14.56 48.19 -18.19
CA GLY A 169 14.61 49.56 -18.67
C GLY A 169 15.72 49.84 -19.68
N GLY A 170 15.44 50.82 -20.54
CA GLY A 170 16.36 51.34 -21.53
C GLY A 170 17.53 52.13 -20.93
N GLY A 171 18.63 52.10 -21.68
CA GLY A 171 19.66 53.14 -21.65
C GLY A 171 19.40 54.21 -22.71
#